data_AF-A0A9D4IRF5-F1
#
_entry.id   AF-A0A9D4IRF5-F1
#
_cell.length_a   1.000
_cell.length_b   1.000
_cell.length_c   1.000
_cell.angle_alpha   90.00
_cell.angle_beta   90.00
_cell.angle_gamma   90.00
#
_symmetry.space_group_name_H-M   'P 1'
#
loop_
_entity.id
_entity.type
_entity.pdbx_description
1 polymer ?
#
loop_
_entity_poly.entity_id
_entity_poly.type
_entity_poly.pdbx_seq_one_letter_code
_entity_poly.pdbx_strand_id
1 'polypeptide(L)'
;MLWRSFDPPSRTVLQKLHGQILVCRALAYLTLVERGADGVRVLNWYHRQFTESAHERYCADDAHNQRIHGNLADFFAGTWANGTKKPYTNAKGEVMKEDRYVTSQPLRFGEKDYNIRALNNLSYHRLHAGHVDLLKKECLANVHFCVAKLHALPVEALLDDFTAAKAAFPGDLLIRGVLEALLLSRKGLQTDPDQFVPQLHGRLEDSETTAEFKQRLREYSSKVWFEPDVNILERPEGKILHSIHVHASDIDMMTMTLCGTYVITVCQSLKEIKIWNIKVVPPRLLRKVTGKGQCTKVALCHGDEWVAMEVGNVIQVEELQTGKQCLDIPLKGRASAKTFCAAGKRKKTIVTLFRKQMNIYDVTNGSLMQTLTSSSDEAKFGAMSNPSGRDRYVGMTSDDQYFLSVLDLDSMTLMPAWRGFEIPDGEGEFEKHEIEAFDISPDETYVVYTTLFTGEIVFAGFNGNRLRSITPNEKLNIRSINFTADGTYIYYISGSTVFVVNSSTLQEEDRLEHKIDLTGASTVDMVTMKTTNRNEARTLAPIKHISKCFPLGHQEALFVTGKAEKDSPTTVVGVYDVGKLEYSALRELCAASPGLEPGTPRLQGECSPDSANRAATHLFTNAA
;
A
#
# COMPACT_ATOMS: atom_id res chain seq x y z
N MET A 1 -4.18 -16.91 25.37
CA MET A 1 -3.28 -17.80 26.14
C MET A 1 -3.56 -19.23 25.66
N LEU A 2 -2.63 -19.84 24.92
CA LEU A 2 -2.82 -21.13 24.21
C LEU A 2 -2.13 -22.27 24.96
N TRP A 3 -2.87 -23.31 25.34
CA TRP A 3 -2.36 -24.43 26.17
C TRP A 3 -2.23 -25.72 25.36
N ARG A 4 -1.08 -26.40 25.45
CA ARG A 4 -0.90 -27.80 25.02
C ARG A 4 -0.68 -28.64 26.28
N SER A 5 -1.00 -29.93 26.24
CA SER A 5 -1.00 -30.86 27.38
C SER A 5 0.38 -31.26 27.94
N PHE A 6 1.39 -30.38 27.88
CA PHE A 6 2.67 -30.56 28.56
C PHE A 6 3.02 -29.27 29.32
N ASP A 7 3.63 -29.44 30.50
CA ASP A 7 3.75 -28.46 31.58
C ASP A 7 4.07 -27.02 31.12
N PRO A 8 3.41 -26.01 31.70
CA PRO A 8 3.54 -24.63 31.24
C PRO A 8 4.88 -23.98 31.60
N PRO A 9 5.34 -23.01 30.79
CA PRO A 9 6.65 -22.38 30.90
C PRO A 9 6.83 -21.41 32.08
N SER A 10 5.80 -21.15 32.91
CA SER A 10 5.95 -20.33 34.12
C SER A 10 5.10 -20.80 35.30
N ARG A 11 5.73 -20.91 36.49
CA ARG A 11 5.07 -21.27 37.77
C ARG A 11 4.13 -20.19 38.30
N THR A 12 4.31 -18.93 37.91
CA THR A 12 3.56 -17.79 38.47
C THR A 12 2.10 -17.76 38.03
N VAL A 13 1.81 -18.24 36.82
CA VAL A 13 0.43 -18.34 36.30
C VAL A 13 -0.31 -19.52 36.96
N LEU A 14 0.39 -20.60 37.31
CA LEU A 14 -0.24 -21.81 37.87
C LEU A 14 -0.56 -21.75 39.36
N GLN A 15 0.25 -21.10 40.20
CA GLN A 15 0.01 -21.17 41.66
C GLN A 15 -1.31 -20.55 42.12
N LYS A 16 -1.86 -19.59 41.36
CA LYS A 16 -3.21 -19.04 41.61
C LYS A 16 -4.34 -19.85 40.95
N LEU A 17 -4.04 -20.66 39.94
CA LEU A 17 -5.02 -21.42 39.15
C LEU A 17 -5.16 -22.88 39.61
N HIS A 18 -4.11 -23.51 40.14
CA HIS A 18 -4.13 -24.93 40.52
C HIS A 18 -5.10 -25.25 41.68
N GLY A 19 -5.35 -24.31 42.59
CA GLY A 19 -6.33 -24.50 43.67
C GLY A 19 -7.79 -24.49 43.21
N GLN A 20 -8.09 -23.90 42.04
CA GLN A 20 -9.47 -23.76 41.54
C GLN A 20 -9.80 -24.72 40.38
N ILE A 21 -8.80 -25.28 39.69
CA ILE A 21 -9.02 -26.17 38.53
C ILE A 21 -9.65 -27.52 38.91
N LEU A 22 -9.51 -28.00 40.16
CA LEU A 22 -10.15 -29.25 40.59
C LEU A 22 -11.68 -29.12 40.72
N VAL A 23 -12.21 -27.91 41.01
CA VAL A 23 -13.65 -27.61 40.98
C VAL A 23 -14.13 -27.34 39.53
N CYS A 24 -13.22 -26.90 38.65
CA CYS A 24 -13.54 -26.51 37.28
C CYS A 24 -13.44 -27.63 36.24
N ARG A 25 -13.29 -28.92 36.56
CA ARG A 25 -13.26 -29.95 35.49
C ARG A 25 -14.56 -30.03 34.69
N ALA A 26 -15.73 -29.83 35.32
CA ALA A 26 -17.02 -29.82 34.61
C ALA A 26 -17.27 -28.51 33.83
N LEU A 27 -16.85 -27.36 34.38
CA LEU A 27 -16.97 -26.05 33.72
C LEU A 27 -15.94 -25.85 32.60
N ALA A 28 -14.72 -26.39 32.76
CA ALA A 28 -13.65 -26.29 31.77
C ALA A 28 -14.00 -26.97 30.44
N TYR A 29 -14.78 -28.06 30.46
CA TYR A 29 -15.28 -28.71 29.23
C TYR A 29 -16.32 -27.85 28.47
N LEU A 30 -17.01 -26.93 29.16
CA LEU A 30 -17.99 -26.02 28.55
C LEU A 30 -17.37 -24.70 28.08
N THR A 31 -16.20 -24.32 28.63
CA THR A 31 -15.57 -23.00 28.37
C THR A 31 -14.27 -23.06 27.57
N LEU A 32 -13.66 -24.24 27.41
CA LEU A 32 -12.47 -24.44 26.59
C LEU A 32 -12.84 -25.13 25.28
N VAL A 33 -12.22 -24.70 24.19
CA VAL A 33 -12.34 -25.30 22.87
C VAL A 33 -10.97 -25.64 22.30
N GLU A 34 -10.90 -26.75 21.58
CA GLU A 34 -9.74 -27.05 20.75
C GLU A 34 -9.68 -26.07 19.58
N ARG A 35 -8.52 -25.46 19.37
CA ARG A 35 -8.20 -24.67 18.18
C ARG A 35 -6.86 -25.12 17.61
N GLY A 36 -6.70 -24.99 16.30
CA GLY A 36 -5.40 -25.10 15.66
C GLY A 36 -4.59 -23.82 15.89
N ALA A 37 -3.32 -23.95 16.25
CA ALA A 37 -2.34 -22.86 16.28
C ALA A 37 -0.96 -23.43 15.93
N ASP A 38 -0.23 -22.79 15.02
CA ASP A 38 1.15 -23.17 14.64
C ASP A 38 1.29 -24.66 14.25
N GLY A 39 0.31 -25.21 13.52
CA GLY A 39 0.31 -26.61 13.09
C GLY A 39 -0.03 -27.64 14.20
N VAL A 40 -0.41 -27.19 15.40
CA VAL A 40 -0.77 -28.07 16.52
C VAL A 40 -2.14 -27.72 17.10
N ARG A 41 -2.79 -28.71 17.72
CA ARG A 41 -4.02 -28.48 18.49
C ARG A 41 -3.68 -27.96 19.88
N VAL A 42 -4.37 -26.89 20.28
CA VAL A 42 -4.25 -26.24 21.58
C VAL A 42 -5.63 -25.98 22.15
N LEU A 43 -5.72 -25.95 23.48
CA LEU A 43 -6.92 -25.51 24.18
C LEU A 43 -6.91 -23.98 24.28
N ASN A 44 -8.04 -23.37 23.94
CA ASN A 44 -8.27 -21.93 24.04
C ASN A 44 -9.63 -21.67 24.70
N TRP A 45 -9.78 -20.51 25.33
CA TRP A 45 -11.08 -20.09 25.88
C TRP A 45 -12.08 -19.87 24.73
N TYR A 46 -13.30 -20.40 24.91
CA TYR A 46 -14.37 -20.28 23.93
C TYR A 46 -14.80 -18.83 23.75
N HIS A 47 -15.12 -18.15 24.86
CA HIS A 47 -15.66 -16.80 24.85
C HIS A 47 -14.57 -15.75 24.98
N ARG A 48 -14.61 -14.71 24.12
CA ARG A 48 -13.65 -13.61 24.08
C ARG A 48 -13.54 -12.87 25.43
N GLN A 49 -14.65 -12.72 26.16
CA GLN A 49 -14.69 -12.05 27.47
C GLN A 49 -13.73 -12.65 28.49
N PHE A 50 -13.47 -13.96 28.47
CA PHE A 50 -12.49 -14.54 29.39
C PHE A 50 -11.08 -14.03 29.14
N THR A 51 -10.72 -13.83 27.87
CA THR A 51 -9.41 -13.29 27.51
C THR A 51 -9.32 -11.81 27.91
N GLU A 52 -10.39 -11.05 27.69
CA GLU A 52 -10.47 -9.63 28.07
C GLU A 52 -10.40 -9.46 29.59
N SER A 53 -11.21 -10.19 30.37
CA SER A 53 -11.16 -10.12 31.83
C SER A 53 -9.84 -10.63 32.41
N ALA A 54 -9.21 -11.64 31.79
CA ALA A 54 -7.87 -12.08 32.20
C ALA A 54 -6.82 -10.99 31.91
N HIS A 55 -6.93 -10.31 30.77
CA HIS A 55 -6.05 -9.21 30.41
C HIS A 55 -6.21 -8.04 31.40
N GLU A 56 -7.43 -7.61 31.69
CA GLU A 56 -7.72 -6.55 32.67
C GLU A 56 -7.20 -6.91 34.08
N ARG A 57 -7.31 -8.17 34.48
CA ARG A 57 -6.91 -8.59 35.83
C ARG A 57 -5.40 -8.81 35.99
N TYR A 58 -4.72 -9.31 34.96
CA TYR A 58 -3.34 -9.80 35.06
C TYR A 58 -2.34 -9.08 34.16
N CYS A 59 -2.80 -8.34 33.14
CA CYS A 59 -1.97 -7.70 32.12
C CYS A 59 -2.26 -6.19 31.97
N ALA A 60 -3.02 -5.59 32.89
CA ALA A 60 -3.36 -4.17 32.82
C ALA A 60 -2.17 -3.23 33.11
N ASP A 61 -1.19 -3.68 33.91
CA ASP A 61 0.04 -2.93 34.13
C ASP A 61 1.04 -3.22 33.00
N ASP A 62 1.41 -2.21 32.23
CA ASP A 62 2.27 -2.35 31.05
C ASP A 62 3.67 -2.88 31.42
N ALA A 63 4.25 -2.42 32.53
CA ALA A 63 5.56 -2.89 32.97
C ALA A 63 5.52 -4.37 33.37
N HIS A 64 4.49 -4.80 34.08
CA HIS A 64 4.25 -6.21 34.37
C HIS A 64 4.01 -7.02 33.10
N ASN A 65 3.22 -6.49 32.16
CA ASN A 65 2.91 -7.16 30.91
C ASN A 65 4.18 -7.35 30.05
N GLN A 66 5.01 -6.31 29.89
CA GLN A 66 6.32 -6.38 29.24
C GLN A 66 7.21 -7.44 29.89
N ARG A 67 7.20 -7.54 31.24
CA ARG A 67 7.94 -8.60 31.96
C ARG A 67 7.39 -10.00 31.66
N ILE A 68 6.07 -10.17 31.53
CA ILE A 68 5.47 -11.45 31.12
C ILE A 68 5.93 -11.80 29.70
N HIS A 69 5.85 -10.86 28.75
CA HIS A 69 6.33 -11.04 27.39
C HIS A 69 7.83 -11.39 27.36
N GLY A 70 8.66 -10.71 28.14
CA GLY A 70 10.08 -11.01 28.27
C GLY A 70 10.34 -12.46 28.75
N ASN A 71 9.60 -12.92 29.76
CA ASN A 71 9.70 -14.30 30.25
C ASN A 71 9.28 -15.35 29.21
N LEU A 72 8.25 -15.06 28.41
CA LEU A 72 7.79 -15.95 27.34
C LEU A 72 8.78 -15.96 26.17
N ALA A 73 9.35 -14.81 25.83
CA ALA A 73 10.40 -14.71 24.82
C ALA A 73 11.65 -15.50 25.26
N ASP A 74 12.08 -15.42 26.52
CA ASP A 74 13.20 -16.23 27.02
C ASP A 74 12.95 -17.74 26.94
N PHE A 75 11.68 -18.15 27.11
CA PHE A 75 11.31 -19.55 26.92
C PHE A 75 11.50 -19.95 25.45
N PHE A 76 10.96 -19.18 24.50
CA PHE A 76 11.07 -19.48 23.07
C PHE A 76 12.48 -19.29 22.50
N ALA A 77 13.30 -18.44 23.12
CA ALA A 77 14.72 -18.29 22.79
C ALA A 77 15.56 -19.46 23.35
N GLY A 78 15.00 -20.28 24.24
CA GLY A 78 15.73 -21.35 24.91
C GLY A 78 16.77 -20.84 25.91
N THR A 79 16.66 -19.59 26.38
CA THR A 79 17.63 -18.94 27.29
C THR A 79 17.92 -19.76 28.55
N TRP A 80 16.91 -20.46 29.05
CA TRP A 80 16.97 -21.25 30.29
C TRP A 80 17.02 -22.77 30.04
N ALA A 81 17.32 -23.19 28.80
CA ALA A 81 17.43 -24.60 28.44
C ALA A 81 18.84 -25.16 28.71
N ASN A 82 19.01 -26.47 28.47
CA ASN A 82 20.29 -27.18 28.54
C ASN A 82 21.04 -27.03 29.88
N GLY A 83 20.30 -27.04 31.00
CA GLY A 83 20.88 -26.94 32.35
C GLY A 83 21.17 -25.51 32.82
N THR A 84 20.80 -24.49 32.05
CA THR A 84 21.00 -23.09 32.42
C THR A 84 20.05 -22.70 33.57
N LYS A 85 20.61 -22.39 34.74
CA LYS A 85 19.82 -22.09 35.95
C LYS A 85 19.12 -20.73 35.86
N LYS A 86 17.79 -20.73 35.94
CA LYS A 86 16.95 -19.51 35.91
C LYS A 86 16.93 -18.81 37.27
N PRO A 87 17.16 -17.48 37.33
CA PRO A 87 17.07 -16.73 38.57
C PRO A 87 15.61 -16.62 39.06
N TYR A 88 15.41 -16.69 40.37
CA TYR A 88 14.14 -16.42 41.03
C TYR A 88 14.37 -15.84 42.43
N THR A 89 13.40 -15.06 42.91
CA THR A 89 13.42 -14.54 44.28
C THR A 89 12.64 -15.49 45.18
N ASN A 90 13.26 -15.97 46.26
CA ASN A 90 12.58 -16.83 47.22
C ASN A 90 11.66 -16.01 48.16
N ALA A 91 10.90 -16.69 49.02
CA ALA A 91 10.01 -16.03 49.98
C ALA A 91 10.74 -15.13 51.00
N LYS A 92 12.07 -15.26 51.12
CA LYS A 92 12.94 -14.45 51.97
C LYS A 92 13.55 -13.24 51.24
N GLY A 93 13.23 -13.04 49.96
CA GLY A 93 13.77 -11.94 49.15
C GLY A 93 15.15 -12.21 48.52
N GLU A 94 15.71 -13.41 48.69
CA GLU A 94 17.04 -13.76 48.16
C GLU A 94 16.94 -14.21 46.70
N VAL A 95 17.88 -13.76 45.87
CA VAL A 95 17.98 -14.17 44.46
C VAL A 95 18.72 -15.50 44.37
N MET A 96 17.99 -16.55 44.06
CA MET A 96 18.50 -17.91 43.88
C MET A 96 18.49 -18.29 42.40
N LYS A 97 19.28 -19.27 41.99
CA LYS A 97 19.29 -19.82 40.63
C LYS A 97 19.01 -21.31 40.67
N GLU A 98 18.04 -21.77 39.88
CA GLU A 98 17.65 -23.18 39.84
C GLU A 98 17.42 -23.63 38.40
N ASP A 99 17.82 -24.86 38.09
CA ASP A 99 17.49 -25.47 36.81
C ASP A 99 15.99 -25.78 36.78
N ARG A 100 15.30 -25.23 35.77
CA ARG A 100 13.86 -25.42 35.60
C ARG A 100 13.54 -26.56 34.61
N TYR A 101 14.55 -27.29 34.14
CA TYR A 101 14.44 -28.35 33.15
C TYR A 101 13.69 -27.88 31.89
N VAL A 102 13.96 -26.63 31.47
CA VAL A 102 13.32 -26.05 30.29
C VAL A 102 13.83 -26.79 29.05
N THR A 103 12.90 -27.33 28.27
CA THR A 103 13.23 -27.99 27.01
C THR A 103 13.81 -26.98 26.02
N SER A 104 14.82 -27.39 25.26
CA SER A 104 15.39 -26.56 24.19
C SER A 104 14.33 -26.15 23.18
N GLN A 105 14.45 -24.92 22.68
CA GLN A 105 13.57 -24.36 21.63
C GLN A 105 14.41 -24.00 20.40
N PRO A 106 14.97 -25.00 19.68
CA PRO A 106 15.72 -24.72 18.47
C PRO A 106 14.78 -24.16 17.37
N LEU A 107 15.32 -23.44 16.40
CA LEU A 107 14.58 -23.00 15.21
C LEU A 107 14.05 -24.18 14.38
N ARG A 108 14.73 -25.33 14.47
CA ARG A 108 14.43 -26.56 13.76
C ARG A 108 14.67 -27.77 14.66
N PHE A 109 13.72 -28.68 14.70
CA PHE A 109 13.87 -30.02 15.24
C PHE A 109 14.41 -30.94 14.15
N GLY A 110 15.70 -31.30 14.25
CA GLY A 110 16.37 -32.13 13.25
C GLY A 110 16.49 -31.46 11.88
N GLU A 111 16.47 -32.27 10.82
CA GLU A 111 16.73 -31.83 9.45
C GLU A 111 15.50 -31.45 8.62
N LYS A 112 14.27 -31.52 9.15
CA LYS A 112 13.06 -31.20 8.35
C LYS A 112 12.02 -30.38 9.08
N ASP A 113 11.92 -30.50 10.41
CA ASP A 113 10.79 -29.95 11.14
C ASP A 113 11.13 -28.59 11.75
N TYR A 114 10.60 -27.51 11.17
CA TYR A 114 10.77 -26.18 11.74
C TYR A 114 9.91 -26.00 13.00
N ASN A 115 10.46 -25.30 14.00
CA ASN A 115 9.72 -24.94 15.21
C ASN A 115 8.85 -23.70 14.95
N ILE A 116 7.73 -23.89 14.24
CA ILE A 116 6.81 -22.82 13.85
C ILE A 116 6.36 -22.00 15.08
N ARG A 117 6.14 -22.67 16.22
CA ARG A 117 5.74 -22.00 17.45
C ARG A 117 6.83 -21.05 17.96
N ALA A 118 8.10 -21.46 18.00
CA ALA A 118 9.18 -20.56 18.35
C ALA A 118 9.33 -19.41 17.32
N LEU A 119 9.24 -19.71 16.02
CA LEU A 119 9.36 -18.71 14.95
C LEU A 119 8.24 -17.65 14.98
N ASN A 120 7.03 -18.01 15.39
CA ASN A 120 5.91 -17.06 15.53
C ASN A 120 5.92 -16.31 16.87
N ASN A 121 6.22 -17.00 17.97
CA ASN A 121 6.05 -16.43 19.30
C ASN A 121 7.29 -15.66 19.78
N LEU A 122 8.50 -16.01 19.34
CA LEU A 122 9.72 -15.34 19.81
C LEU A 122 9.75 -13.86 19.41
N SER A 123 9.58 -13.56 18.11
CA SER A 123 9.57 -12.18 17.61
C SER A 123 8.42 -11.38 18.20
N TYR A 124 7.22 -11.96 18.28
CA TYR A 124 6.05 -11.36 18.91
C TYR A 124 6.32 -10.99 20.39
N HIS A 125 6.84 -11.91 21.19
CA HIS A 125 7.08 -11.63 22.60
C HIS A 125 8.27 -10.68 22.81
N ARG A 126 9.33 -10.72 21.98
CA ARG A 126 10.43 -9.75 22.07
C ARG A 126 9.98 -8.33 21.72
N LEU A 127 9.14 -8.19 20.70
CA LEU A 127 8.49 -6.93 20.33
C LEU A 127 7.72 -6.34 21.51
N HIS A 128 6.78 -7.10 22.08
CA HIS A 128 5.94 -6.65 23.18
C HIS A 128 6.67 -6.50 24.52
N ALA A 129 7.84 -7.12 24.68
CA ALA A 129 8.72 -6.87 25.82
C ALA A 129 9.45 -5.51 25.72
N GLY A 130 9.41 -4.83 24.56
CA GLY A 130 10.10 -3.56 24.35
C GLY A 130 11.62 -3.69 24.15
N HIS A 131 12.15 -4.92 24.04
CA HIS A 131 13.59 -5.18 23.96
C HIS A 131 14.07 -5.20 22.50
N VAL A 132 14.17 -4.03 21.85
CA VAL A 132 14.53 -3.91 20.42
C VAL A 132 15.86 -4.57 20.06
N ASP A 133 16.88 -4.49 20.91
CA ASP A 133 18.19 -5.08 20.63
C ASP A 133 18.15 -6.61 20.64
N LEU A 134 17.40 -7.20 21.58
CA LEU A 134 17.18 -8.65 21.58
C LEU A 134 16.30 -9.07 20.41
N LEU A 135 15.27 -8.30 20.06
CA LEU A 135 14.44 -8.55 18.88
C LEU A 135 15.29 -8.58 17.59
N LYS A 136 16.22 -7.64 17.42
CA LYS A 136 17.17 -7.64 16.30
C LYS A 136 18.11 -8.84 16.39
N LYS A 137 18.78 -9.04 17.52
CA LYS A 137 19.81 -10.08 17.69
C LYS A 137 19.27 -11.50 17.54
N GLU A 138 18.09 -11.78 18.09
CA GLU A 138 17.50 -13.13 18.12
C GLU A 138 16.56 -13.38 16.94
N CYS A 139 16.04 -12.33 16.29
CA CYS A 139 15.06 -12.45 15.21
C CYS A 139 15.42 -11.62 13.98
N LEU A 140 15.13 -10.32 13.97
CA LEU A 140 15.03 -9.53 12.72
C LEU A 140 16.38 -9.27 12.02
N ALA A 141 17.48 -9.18 12.78
CA ALA A 141 18.84 -9.11 12.26
C ALA A 141 19.60 -10.45 12.40
N ASN A 142 18.85 -11.54 12.62
CA ASN A 142 19.37 -12.90 12.69
C ASN A 142 19.03 -13.65 11.39
N VAL A 143 20.05 -13.85 10.54
CA VAL A 143 19.88 -14.47 9.23
C VAL A 143 19.30 -15.89 9.35
N HIS A 144 19.75 -16.68 10.34
CA HIS A 144 19.22 -18.02 10.57
C HIS A 144 17.73 -18.01 10.93
N PHE A 145 17.30 -17.06 11.78
CA PHE A 145 15.89 -16.92 12.14
C PHE A 145 15.05 -16.53 10.92
N CYS A 146 15.46 -15.52 10.16
CA CYS A 146 14.73 -15.05 8.99
C CYS A 146 14.60 -16.14 7.92
N VAL A 147 15.69 -16.85 7.61
CA VAL A 147 15.68 -17.95 6.64
C VAL A 147 14.83 -19.11 7.14
N ALA A 148 14.98 -19.52 8.42
CA ALA A 148 14.14 -20.56 9.00
C ALA A 148 12.65 -20.20 8.94
N LYS A 149 12.29 -18.93 9.20
CA LYS A 149 10.91 -18.45 9.12
C LYS A 149 10.38 -18.52 7.68
N LEU A 150 11.17 -18.13 6.68
CA LEU A 150 10.77 -18.20 5.26
C LEU A 150 10.60 -19.63 4.74
N HIS A 151 11.37 -20.59 5.26
CA HIS A 151 11.19 -22.01 4.93
C HIS A 151 9.99 -22.64 5.64
N ALA A 152 9.63 -22.14 6.83
CA ALA A 152 8.55 -22.70 7.64
C ALA A 152 7.17 -22.07 7.37
N LEU A 153 7.14 -20.81 6.94
CA LEU A 153 5.95 -19.96 6.87
C LEU A 153 5.97 -19.11 5.59
N PRO A 154 4.80 -18.62 5.13
CA PRO A 154 4.74 -17.67 4.02
C PRO A 154 5.57 -16.40 4.29
N VAL A 155 6.09 -15.77 3.22
CA VAL A 155 6.89 -14.53 3.29
C VAL A 155 6.17 -13.43 4.08
N GLU A 156 4.85 -13.38 3.99
CA GLU A 156 3.99 -12.47 4.73
C GLU A 156 4.20 -12.54 6.24
N ALA A 157 4.48 -13.73 6.80
CA ALA A 157 4.71 -13.88 8.25
C ALA A 157 6.00 -13.19 8.71
N LEU A 158 7.04 -13.15 7.87
CA LEU A 158 8.26 -12.40 8.17
C LEU A 158 8.02 -10.89 7.99
N LEU A 159 7.34 -10.50 6.91
CA LEU A 159 6.98 -9.10 6.67
C LEU A 159 6.12 -8.50 7.79
N ASP A 160 5.23 -9.28 8.38
CA ASP A 160 4.40 -8.86 9.52
C ASP A 160 5.24 -8.56 10.77
N ASP A 161 6.24 -9.39 11.07
CA ASP A 161 7.14 -9.14 12.20
C ASP A 161 7.88 -7.81 12.03
N PHE A 162 8.44 -7.57 10.83
CA PHE A 162 9.15 -6.31 10.53
C PHE A 162 8.21 -5.10 10.53
N THR A 163 6.99 -5.26 10.03
CA THR A 163 5.99 -4.19 10.00
C THR A 163 5.57 -3.81 11.42
N ALA A 164 5.29 -4.80 12.27
CA ALA A 164 4.97 -4.59 13.68
C ALA A 164 6.15 -3.95 14.43
N ALA A 165 7.38 -4.38 14.14
CA ALA A 165 8.59 -3.80 14.71
C ALA A 165 8.84 -2.36 14.26
N LYS A 166 8.62 -2.02 12.99
CA LYS A 166 8.69 -0.63 12.50
C LYS A 166 7.65 0.25 13.18
N ALA A 167 6.44 -0.26 13.42
CA ALA A 167 5.39 0.49 14.11
C ALA A 167 5.75 0.74 15.59
N ALA A 168 6.33 -0.26 16.28
CA ALA A 168 6.75 -0.13 17.68
C ALA A 168 8.03 0.70 17.85
N PHE A 169 8.94 0.66 16.87
CA PHE A 169 10.26 1.28 16.90
C PHE A 169 10.55 2.08 15.62
N PRO A 170 9.82 3.18 15.36
CA PRO A 170 9.90 3.91 14.09
C PRO A 170 11.27 4.56 13.82
N GLY A 171 12.07 4.77 14.86
CA GLY A 171 13.44 5.32 14.76
C GLY A 171 14.52 4.29 14.42
N ASP A 172 14.21 2.99 14.38
CA ASP A 172 15.22 1.96 14.06
C ASP A 172 15.43 1.86 12.55
N LEU A 173 16.54 2.44 12.08
CA LEU A 173 16.89 2.52 10.67
C LEU A 173 17.18 1.14 10.04
N LEU A 174 17.70 0.18 10.82
CA LEU A 174 17.99 -1.17 10.32
C LEU A 174 16.70 -1.93 10.03
N ILE A 175 15.76 -1.94 10.98
CA ILE A 175 14.45 -2.59 10.81
C ILE A 175 13.73 -1.99 9.60
N ARG A 176 13.77 -0.66 9.45
CA ARG A 176 13.18 0.03 8.30
C ARG A 176 13.83 -0.39 6.99
N GLY A 177 15.17 -0.30 6.88
CA GLY A 177 15.89 -0.61 5.64
C GLY A 177 15.72 -2.07 5.21
N VAL A 178 15.75 -3.01 6.17
CA VAL A 178 15.53 -4.44 5.90
C VAL A 178 14.08 -4.71 5.49
N LEU A 179 13.08 -4.07 6.11
CA LEU A 179 11.68 -4.19 5.69
C LEU A 179 11.50 -3.72 4.24
N GLU A 180 12.04 -2.55 3.89
CA GLU A 180 11.95 -2.01 2.54
C GLU A 180 12.62 -2.93 1.51
N ALA A 181 13.80 -3.49 1.84
CA ALA A 181 14.46 -4.49 1.00
C ALA A 181 13.64 -5.78 0.88
N LEU A 182 13.00 -6.26 1.96
CA LEU A 182 12.12 -7.43 1.94
C LEU A 182 10.90 -7.22 1.05
N LEU A 183 10.29 -6.03 1.10
CA LEU A 183 9.14 -5.69 0.26
C LEU A 183 9.48 -5.72 -1.23
N LEU A 184 10.67 -5.26 -1.61
CA LEU A 184 11.20 -5.35 -2.98
C LEU A 184 11.61 -6.77 -3.39
N SER A 185 11.92 -7.62 -2.40
CA SER A 185 12.38 -9.00 -2.60
C SER A 185 11.26 -10.02 -2.55
N ARG A 186 10.03 -9.62 -2.18
CA ARG A 186 8.88 -10.49 -1.90
C ARG A 186 8.69 -11.61 -2.94
N LYS A 187 8.69 -11.28 -4.24
CA LYS A 187 8.53 -12.27 -5.33
C LYS A 187 9.63 -13.34 -5.33
N GLY A 188 10.88 -12.90 -5.21
CA GLY A 188 12.03 -13.81 -5.18
C GLY A 188 11.91 -14.78 -4.02
N LEU A 189 11.54 -14.27 -2.85
CA LEU A 189 11.39 -15.05 -1.62
C LEU A 189 10.16 -15.97 -1.62
N GLN A 190 9.07 -15.58 -2.28
CA GLN A 190 7.89 -16.42 -2.44
C GLN A 190 8.16 -17.62 -3.35
N THR A 191 9.02 -17.42 -4.37
CA THR A 191 9.43 -18.50 -5.28
C THR A 191 10.47 -19.40 -4.63
N ASP A 192 11.48 -18.81 -3.98
CA ASP A 192 12.60 -19.52 -3.38
C ASP A 192 13.08 -18.78 -2.11
N PRO A 193 12.78 -19.31 -0.91
CA PRO A 193 13.26 -18.77 0.36
C PRO A 193 14.78 -18.59 0.46
N ASP A 194 15.56 -19.41 -0.26
CA ASP A 194 17.02 -19.34 -0.23
C ASP A 194 17.59 -18.12 -0.98
N GLN A 195 16.74 -17.40 -1.71
CA GLN A 195 17.08 -16.10 -2.28
C GLN A 195 17.22 -14.99 -1.22
N PHE A 196 16.91 -15.26 0.07
CA PHE A 196 17.01 -14.26 1.14
C PHE A 196 18.35 -13.52 1.14
N VAL A 197 19.46 -14.25 1.15
CA VAL A 197 20.80 -13.64 1.20
C VAL A 197 21.09 -12.77 -0.02
N PRO A 198 21.05 -13.29 -1.28
CA PRO A 198 21.36 -12.47 -2.44
C PRO A 198 20.40 -11.29 -2.63
N GLN A 199 19.11 -11.44 -2.30
CA GLN A 199 18.12 -10.38 -2.48
C GLN A 199 18.32 -9.23 -1.49
N LEU A 200 18.65 -9.53 -0.22
CA LEU A 200 18.85 -8.52 0.82
C LEU A 200 20.23 -7.87 0.68
N HIS A 201 21.26 -8.68 0.46
CA HIS A 201 22.63 -8.18 0.30
C HIS A 201 22.75 -7.25 -0.92
N GLY A 202 22.18 -7.64 -2.06
CA GLY A 202 22.23 -6.84 -3.29
C GLY A 202 21.39 -5.56 -3.26
N ARG A 203 20.47 -5.41 -2.30
CA ARG A 203 19.60 -4.22 -2.17
C ARG A 203 20.05 -3.25 -1.10
N LEU A 204 20.57 -3.77 0.02
CA LEU A 204 21.02 -2.93 1.12
C LEU A 204 22.33 -2.24 0.77
N GLU A 205 22.37 -0.93 0.98
CA GLU A 205 23.60 -0.16 0.87
C GLU A 205 24.57 -0.50 2.00
N ASP A 206 25.87 -0.30 1.78
CA ASP A 206 26.88 -0.40 2.82
C ASP A 206 26.89 0.91 3.62
N SER A 207 26.18 0.91 4.74
CA SER A 207 26.10 2.02 5.69
C SER A 207 26.48 1.54 7.09
N GLU A 208 26.77 2.47 8.01
CA GLU A 208 27.03 2.12 9.41
C GLU A 208 25.88 1.29 10.03
N THR A 209 24.64 1.57 9.62
CA THR A 209 23.45 0.87 10.12
C THR A 209 23.34 -0.57 9.61
N THR A 210 23.76 -0.82 8.36
CA THR A 210 23.54 -2.10 7.65
C THR A 210 24.78 -2.99 7.57
N ALA A 211 25.98 -2.45 7.83
CA ALA A 211 27.25 -3.14 7.67
C ALA A 211 27.32 -4.46 8.43
N GLU A 212 26.97 -4.46 9.72
CA GLU A 212 26.98 -5.67 10.55
C GLU A 212 26.00 -6.72 10.02
N PHE A 213 24.80 -6.31 9.61
CA PHE A 213 23.81 -7.22 9.05
C PHE A 213 24.25 -7.79 7.70
N LYS A 214 24.83 -6.97 6.81
CA LYS A 214 25.40 -7.43 5.53
C LYS A 214 26.58 -8.37 5.73
N GLN A 215 27.42 -8.14 6.72
CA GLN A 215 28.48 -9.06 7.08
C GLN A 215 27.90 -10.42 7.50
N ARG A 216 26.89 -10.44 8.38
CA ARG A 216 26.19 -11.69 8.77
C ARG A 216 25.52 -12.39 7.58
N LEU A 217 25.00 -11.65 6.60
CA LEU A 217 24.47 -12.21 5.35
C LEU A 217 25.58 -12.92 4.55
N ARG A 218 26.77 -12.32 4.44
CA ARG A 218 27.94 -12.94 3.76
C ARG A 218 28.43 -14.19 4.48
N GLU A 219 28.46 -14.16 5.81
CA GLU A 219 28.94 -15.28 6.65
C GLU A 219 27.96 -16.46 6.67
N TYR A 220 26.70 -16.24 6.28
CA TYR A 220 25.70 -17.29 6.23
C TYR A 220 25.99 -18.29 5.10
N SER A 221 26.58 -19.42 5.47
CA SER A 221 27.14 -20.43 4.56
C SER A 221 26.19 -21.58 4.22
N SER A 222 24.86 -21.41 4.33
CA SER A 222 23.96 -22.56 4.10
C SER A 222 23.89 -22.97 2.62
N LYS A 223 24.11 -22.04 1.69
CA LYS A 223 24.10 -22.27 0.23
C LYS A 223 25.03 -21.30 -0.50
N VAL A 224 25.55 -21.73 -1.65
CA VAL A 224 26.32 -20.87 -2.56
C VAL A 224 25.38 -19.86 -3.23
N TRP A 225 25.79 -18.61 -3.28
CA TRP A 225 25.08 -17.53 -3.99
C TRP A 225 26.08 -16.64 -4.72
N PHE A 226 25.62 -15.92 -5.75
CA PHE A 226 26.45 -14.99 -6.52
C PHE A 226 26.26 -13.57 -5.99
N GLU A 227 27.36 -12.95 -5.59
CA GLU A 227 27.41 -11.52 -5.27
C GLU A 227 27.64 -10.75 -6.58
N PRO A 228 26.71 -9.89 -7.01
CA PRO A 228 26.91 -9.12 -8.23
C PRO A 228 27.92 -7.99 -7.98
N ASP A 229 28.92 -7.87 -8.85
CA ASP A 229 29.94 -6.79 -8.78
C ASP A 229 29.35 -5.39 -9.08
N VAL A 230 28.14 -5.35 -9.64
CA VAL A 230 27.40 -4.13 -9.97
C VAL A 230 26.01 -4.22 -9.37
N ASN A 231 25.47 -3.10 -8.90
CA ASN A 231 24.11 -3.09 -8.38
C ASN A 231 23.09 -3.31 -9.51
N ILE A 232 22.47 -4.49 -9.51
CA ILE A 232 21.43 -4.89 -10.49
C ILE A 232 20.01 -4.86 -9.89
N LEU A 233 19.90 -4.71 -8.56
CA LEU A 233 18.64 -4.76 -7.83
C LEU A 233 18.27 -3.38 -7.29
N GLU A 234 16.97 -3.09 -7.27
CA GLU A 234 16.51 -1.76 -6.86
C GLU A 234 16.69 -1.62 -5.35
N ARG A 235 17.31 -0.51 -4.93
CA ARG A 235 17.58 -0.24 -3.52
C ARG A 235 16.30 0.16 -2.77
N PRO A 236 16.25 -0.11 -1.45
CA PRO A 236 15.38 0.63 -0.53
C PRO A 236 15.57 2.14 -0.77
N GLU A 237 14.49 2.93 -0.66
CA GLU A 237 14.46 4.36 -1.02
C GLU A 237 14.46 4.73 -2.52
N GLY A 238 14.45 3.75 -3.42
CA GLY A 238 14.25 3.98 -4.86
C GLY A 238 12.83 4.44 -5.23
N LYS A 239 12.59 4.71 -6.52
CA LYS A 239 11.27 5.11 -7.04
C LYS A 239 10.18 4.04 -6.84
N ILE A 240 10.54 2.76 -6.63
CA ILE A 240 9.59 1.67 -6.38
C ILE A 240 9.58 1.37 -4.88
N LEU A 241 8.42 1.50 -4.24
CA LEU A 241 8.25 1.16 -2.82
C LEU A 241 8.03 -0.34 -2.61
N HIS A 242 7.21 -0.97 -3.45
CA HIS A 242 7.00 -2.42 -3.45
C HIS A 242 6.34 -2.90 -4.74
N SER A 243 6.52 -4.19 -5.05
CA SER A 243 5.85 -4.88 -6.17
C SER A 243 4.98 -6.01 -5.64
N ILE A 244 3.80 -6.20 -6.24
CA ILE A 244 2.88 -7.29 -5.92
C ILE A 244 2.65 -8.09 -7.19
N HIS A 245 2.88 -9.40 -7.12
CA HIS A 245 2.32 -10.31 -8.10
C HIS A 245 0.85 -10.51 -7.85
N VAL A 246 0.06 -9.98 -8.75
CA VAL A 246 -1.38 -9.93 -8.59
C VAL A 246 -2.00 -11.20 -9.18
N HIS A 247 -1.58 -11.58 -10.39
CA HIS A 247 -2.12 -12.73 -11.11
C HIS A 247 -1.00 -13.61 -11.67
N ALA A 248 -1.32 -14.86 -12.03
CA ALA A 248 -0.35 -15.75 -12.69
C ALA A 248 -0.31 -15.54 -14.22
N SER A 249 -1.20 -14.70 -14.74
CA SER A 249 -1.30 -14.28 -16.13
C SER A 249 -1.49 -12.75 -16.19
N ASP A 250 -1.69 -12.20 -17.38
CA ASP A 250 -1.71 -10.77 -17.60
C ASP A 250 -2.91 -10.10 -16.90
N ILE A 251 -2.67 -8.87 -16.44
CA ILE A 251 -3.66 -7.96 -15.87
C ILE A 251 -4.28 -7.23 -17.05
N ASP A 252 -5.52 -7.58 -17.38
CA ASP A 252 -6.27 -6.98 -18.47
C ASP A 252 -6.88 -5.63 -18.07
N MET A 253 -7.21 -5.47 -16.79
CA MET A 253 -7.79 -4.24 -16.27
C MET A 253 -7.40 -4.00 -14.81
N MET A 254 -7.19 -2.72 -14.48
CA MET A 254 -7.02 -2.25 -13.10
C MET A 254 -7.89 -1.02 -12.84
N THR A 255 -8.40 -0.90 -11.62
CA THR A 255 -9.05 0.33 -11.14
C THR A 255 -8.75 0.53 -9.66
N MET A 256 -8.82 1.76 -9.18
CA MET A 256 -8.46 2.13 -7.82
C MET A 256 -9.52 3.05 -7.21
N THR A 257 -9.79 2.86 -5.92
CA THR A 257 -10.68 3.74 -5.15
C THR A 257 -10.08 5.14 -5.02
N LEU A 258 -10.93 6.16 -5.01
CA LEU A 258 -10.54 7.57 -4.85
C LEU A 258 -9.80 7.82 -3.53
N CYS A 259 -10.06 7.02 -2.49
CA CYS A 259 -9.29 7.10 -1.24
C CYS A 259 -7.89 6.47 -1.31
N GLY A 260 -7.52 5.87 -2.45
CA GLY A 260 -6.24 5.17 -2.65
C GLY A 260 -6.05 3.91 -1.81
N THR A 261 -7.11 3.41 -1.16
CA THR A 261 -7.01 2.28 -0.21
C THR A 261 -7.07 0.93 -0.91
N TYR A 262 -7.96 0.79 -1.89
CA TYR A 262 -8.18 -0.47 -2.58
C TYR A 262 -7.86 -0.38 -4.06
N VAL A 263 -7.21 -1.43 -4.57
CA VAL A 263 -6.97 -1.66 -6.00
C VAL A 263 -7.68 -2.93 -6.41
N ILE A 264 -8.44 -2.85 -7.50
CA ILE A 264 -9.11 -3.99 -8.13
C ILE A 264 -8.34 -4.32 -9.40
N THR A 265 -8.03 -5.60 -9.57
CA THR A 265 -7.37 -6.11 -10.77
C THR A 265 -8.16 -7.26 -11.36
N VAL A 266 -8.23 -7.30 -12.68
CA VAL A 266 -8.96 -8.33 -13.44
C VAL A 266 -7.97 -9.09 -14.31
N CYS A 267 -8.10 -10.40 -14.32
CA CYS A 267 -7.41 -11.32 -15.22
C CYS A 267 -8.44 -12.20 -15.90
N GLN A 268 -8.69 -11.95 -17.18
CA GLN A 268 -9.69 -12.61 -18.00
C GLN A 268 -9.32 -14.06 -18.30
N SER A 269 -8.03 -14.32 -18.56
CA SER A 269 -7.53 -15.66 -18.88
C SER A 269 -7.76 -16.66 -17.74
N LEU A 270 -7.56 -16.19 -16.50
CA LEU A 270 -7.77 -16.98 -15.28
C LEU A 270 -9.20 -16.85 -14.72
N LYS A 271 -10.01 -15.93 -15.26
CA LYS A 271 -11.35 -15.60 -14.75
C LYS A 271 -11.30 -15.20 -13.26
N GLU A 272 -10.31 -14.40 -12.90
CA GLU A 272 -10.05 -13.95 -11.53
C GLU A 272 -10.16 -12.43 -11.41
N ILE A 273 -10.88 -11.97 -10.39
CA ILE A 273 -10.83 -10.58 -9.94
C ILE A 273 -10.23 -10.59 -8.55
N LYS A 274 -9.26 -9.71 -8.29
CA LYS A 274 -8.64 -9.57 -6.97
C LYS A 274 -8.76 -8.14 -6.49
N ILE A 275 -9.18 -8.02 -5.23
CA ILE A 275 -9.32 -6.74 -4.54
C ILE A 275 -8.24 -6.70 -3.46
N TRP A 276 -7.37 -5.70 -3.53
CA TRP A 276 -6.20 -5.56 -2.67
C TRP A 276 -6.33 -4.32 -1.80
N ASN A 277 -6.07 -4.45 -0.50
CA ASN A 277 -5.76 -3.31 0.35
C ASN A 277 -4.27 -2.99 0.20
N ILE A 278 -3.99 -1.81 -0.33
CA ILE A 278 -2.64 -1.36 -0.65
C ILE A 278 -2.09 -0.32 0.32
N LYS A 279 -2.91 0.15 1.28
CA LYS A 279 -2.44 1.02 2.37
C LYS A 279 -1.75 0.24 3.47
N VAL A 280 -2.13 -1.03 3.65
CA VAL A 280 -1.41 -1.94 4.53
C VAL A 280 -0.09 -2.34 3.86
N VAL A 281 0.98 -2.34 4.64
CA VAL A 281 2.29 -2.81 4.20
C VAL A 281 2.62 -4.08 5.00
N PRO A 282 2.85 -5.24 4.34
CA PRO A 282 2.72 -5.46 2.91
C PRO A 282 1.25 -5.42 2.44
N PRO A 283 0.99 -5.11 1.16
CA PRO A 283 -0.35 -5.13 0.59
C PRO A 283 -1.02 -6.49 0.77
N ARG A 284 -2.30 -6.45 1.15
CA ARG A 284 -3.10 -7.62 1.50
C ARG A 284 -4.22 -7.85 0.49
N LEU A 285 -4.37 -9.10 0.06
CA LEU A 285 -5.53 -9.51 -0.70
C LEU A 285 -6.75 -9.47 0.22
N LEU A 286 -7.69 -8.59 -0.06
CA LEU A 286 -8.96 -8.50 0.65
C LEU A 286 -9.91 -9.60 0.19
N ARG A 287 -10.06 -9.73 -1.14
CA ARG A 287 -11.01 -10.68 -1.73
C ARG A 287 -10.50 -11.20 -3.06
N LYS A 288 -10.69 -12.50 -3.28
CA LYS A 288 -10.56 -13.15 -4.59
C LYS A 288 -11.95 -13.53 -5.07
N VAL A 289 -12.34 -13.04 -6.23
CA VAL A 289 -13.60 -13.38 -6.90
C VAL A 289 -13.29 -14.36 -8.01
N THR A 290 -13.85 -15.57 -7.92
CA THR A 290 -13.73 -16.62 -8.92
C THR A 290 -15.11 -17.15 -9.28
N GLY A 291 -15.21 -17.90 -10.38
CA GLY A 291 -16.45 -18.58 -10.77
C GLY A 291 -17.49 -17.68 -11.46
N LYS A 292 -17.18 -16.40 -11.72
CA LYS A 292 -18.07 -15.45 -12.40
C LYS A 292 -17.97 -15.43 -13.93
N GLY A 293 -17.54 -16.54 -14.53
CA GLY A 293 -17.28 -16.59 -15.97
C GLY A 293 -16.19 -15.60 -16.40
N GLN A 294 -16.17 -15.23 -17.68
CA GLN A 294 -15.24 -14.22 -18.19
C GLN A 294 -15.78 -12.82 -17.86
N CYS A 295 -15.11 -12.13 -16.94
CA CYS A 295 -15.41 -10.73 -16.62
C CYS A 295 -14.48 -9.85 -17.44
N THR A 296 -15.04 -9.08 -18.36
CA THR A 296 -14.31 -8.18 -19.26
C THR A 296 -14.05 -6.82 -18.63
N LYS A 297 -14.98 -6.32 -17.82
CA LYS A 297 -14.91 -4.97 -17.26
C LYS A 297 -15.44 -4.88 -15.82
N VAL A 298 -14.81 -3.99 -15.05
CA VAL A 298 -15.20 -3.65 -13.68
C VAL A 298 -15.23 -2.13 -13.50
N ALA A 299 -16.15 -1.65 -12.66
CA ALA A 299 -16.21 -0.24 -12.27
C ALA A 299 -16.52 -0.08 -10.78
N LEU A 300 -15.90 0.92 -10.15
CA LEU A 300 -16.26 1.36 -8.80
C LEU A 300 -17.46 2.28 -8.86
N CYS A 301 -18.42 2.09 -7.95
CA CYS A 301 -19.68 2.84 -7.92
C CYS A 301 -20.13 3.13 -6.48
N HIS A 302 -21.15 3.98 -6.33
CA HIS A 302 -21.71 4.39 -5.03
C HIS A 302 -20.67 5.03 -4.07
N GLY A 303 -19.80 5.90 -4.58
CA GLY A 303 -18.72 6.51 -3.81
C GLY A 303 -17.59 5.53 -3.51
N ASP A 304 -17.36 4.58 -4.42
CA ASP A 304 -16.35 3.52 -4.33
C ASP A 304 -16.57 2.50 -3.20
N GLU A 305 -17.78 2.48 -2.62
CA GLU A 305 -18.20 1.47 -1.64
C GLU A 305 -18.60 0.15 -2.32
N TRP A 306 -19.04 0.21 -3.59
CA TRP A 306 -19.53 -0.94 -4.36
C TRP A 306 -18.70 -1.16 -5.62
N VAL A 307 -18.63 -2.43 -6.05
CA VAL A 307 -17.98 -2.86 -7.29
C VAL A 307 -19.02 -3.45 -8.23
N ALA A 308 -19.11 -2.88 -9.43
CA ALA A 308 -19.91 -3.39 -10.54
C ALA A 308 -19.04 -4.26 -11.45
N MET A 309 -19.49 -5.48 -11.74
CA MET A 309 -18.77 -6.46 -12.56
C MET A 309 -19.67 -6.95 -13.69
N GLU A 310 -19.13 -7.00 -14.90
CA GLU A 310 -19.81 -7.63 -16.03
C GLU A 310 -19.73 -9.16 -15.91
N VAL A 311 -20.89 -9.80 -15.77
CA VAL A 311 -21.01 -11.25 -15.59
C VAL A 311 -22.07 -11.77 -16.56
N GLY A 312 -21.64 -12.17 -17.76
CA GLY A 312 -22.54 -12.60 -18.82
C GLY A 312 -23.44 -11.45 -19.30
N ASN A 313 -24.77 -11.58 -19.12
CA ASN A 313 -25.75 -10.56 -19.53
C ASN A 313 -26.26 -9.71 -18.36
N VAL A 314 -25.53 -9.67 -17.25
CA VAL A 314 -25.90 -8.92 -16.05
C VAL A 314 -24.68 -8.14 -15.57
N ILE A 315 -24.89 -6.93 -15.07
CA ILE A 315 -23.91 -6.26 -14.24
C ILE A 315 -24.24 -6.58 -12.79
N GLN A 316 -23.41 -7.40 -12.17
CA GLN A 316 -23.55 -7.75 -10.76
C GLN A 316 -22.85 -6.70 -9.92
N VAL A 317 -23.57 -6.11 -8.98
CA VAL A 317 -23.06 -5.08 -8.08
C VAL A 317 -22.94 -5.66 -6.67
N GLU A 318 -21.73 -5.60 -6.12
CA GLU A 318 -21.43 -6.12 -4.80
C GLU A 318 -20.78 -5.07 -3.91
N GLU A 319 -21.00 -5.16 -2.62
CA GLU A 319 -20.26 -4.38 -1.64
C GLU A 319 -18.77 -4.74 -1.69
N LEU A 320 -17.92 -3.72 -1.78
CA LEU A 320 -16.48 -3.90 -2.02
C LEU A 320 -15.81 -4.72 -0.91
N GLN A 321 -16.15 -4.41 0.34
CA GLN A 321 -15.50 -5.00 1.52
C GLN A 321 -16.01 -6.40 1.85
N THR A 322 -17.33 -6.59 1.89
CA THR A 322 -17.95 -7.85 2.34
C THR A 322 -18.13 -8.84 1.20
N GLY A 323 -18.17 -8.36 -0.06
CA GLY A 323 -18.57 -9.16 -1.21
C GLY A 323 -20.06 -9.52 -1.22
N LYS A 324 -20.87 -8.93 -0.33
CA LYS A 324 -22.31 -9.13 -0.33
C LYS A 324 -22.90 -8.58 -1.63
N GLN A 325 -23.68 -9.41 -2.32
CA GLN A 325 -24.42 -8.97 -3.48
C GLN A 325 -25.47 -7.93 -3.09
N CYS A 326 -25.36 -6.75 -3.70
CA CYS A 326 -26.28 -5.63 -3.49
C CYS A 326 -27.46 -5.74 -4.46
N LEU A 327 -27.17 -5.94 -5.75
CA LEU A 327 -28.18 -6.02 -6.81
C LEU A 327 -27.58 -6.54 -8.13
N ASP A 328 -28.48 -6.89 -9.04
CA ASP A 328 -28.19 -7.30 -10.40
C ASP A 328 -28.88 -6.34 -11.38
N ILE A 329 -28.10 -5.73 -12.27
CA ILE A 329 -28.63 -4.87 -13.33
C ILE A 329 -28.75 -5.73 -14.61
N PRO A 330 -29.96 -6.08 -15.05
CA PRO A 330 -30.14 -6.86 -16.27
C PRO A 330 -29.80 -6.00 -17.48
N LEU A 331 -28.90 -6.48 -18.33
CA LEU A 331 -28.55 -5.80 -19.58
C LEU A 331 -29.67 -6.01 -20.60
N LYS A 332 -30.61 -5.06 -20.66
CA LYS A 332 -31.74 -5.08 -21.60
C LYS A 332 -31.28 -4.62 -23.00
N GLY A 333 -30.92 -5.56 -23.87
CA GLY A 333 -30.53 -5.28 -25.27
C GLY A 333 -30.61 -6.51 -26.18
N ARG A 334 -30.86 -6.32 -27.49
CA ARG A 334 -30.89 -7.41 -28.50
C ARG A 334 -29.53 -8.09 -28.73
N ALA A 335 -28.46 -7.53 -28.18
CA ALA A 335 -27.11 -8.10 -28.08
C ALA A 335 -26.56 -7.77 -26.68
N SER A 336 -25.61 -8.56 -26.17
CA SER A 336 -24.93 -8.28 -24.89
C SER A 336 -24.36 -6.86 -24.90
N ALA A 337 -24.34 -6.19 -23.73
CA ALA A 337 -23.58 -4.95 -23.60
C ALA A 337 -22.13 -5.23 -23.99
N LYS A 338 -21.48 -4.25 -24.59
CA LYS A 338 -20.09 -4.41 -25.05
C LYS A 338 -19.10 -3.85 -24.05
N THR A 339 -19.52 -2.85 -23.29
CA THR A 339 -18.74 -2.17 -22.26
C THR A 339 -19.67 -1.31 -21.41
N PHE A 340 -19.20 -0.88 -20.25
CA PHE A 340 -19.93 0.03 -19.36
C PHE A 340 -18.97 0.92 -18.56
N CYS A 341 -19.48 1.99 -17.97
CA CYS A 341 -18.76 2.79 -16.98
C CYS A 341 -19.70 3.23 -15.86
N ALA A 342 -19.12 3.60 -14.71
CA ALA A 342 -19.84 4.28 -13.64
C ALA A 342 -19.60 5.79 -13.75
N ALA A 343 -20.65 6.57 -13.51
CA ALA A 343 -20.68 8.02 -13.66
C ALA A 343 -21.76 8.63 -12.74
N GLY A 344 -21.97 9.94 -12.84
CA GLY A 344 -22.90 10.66 -11.97
C GLY A 344 -22.29 11.00 -10.62
N LYS A 345 -22.88 11.94 -9.89
CA LYS A 345 -22.46 12.29 -8.53
C LYS A 345 -22.33 11.05 -7.64
N ARG A 346 -21.16 10.87 -7.01
CA ARG A 346 -20.78 9.65 -6.26
C ARG A 346 -20.86 8.36 -7.09
N LYS A 347 -20.69 8.41 -8.41
CA LYS A 347 -20.77 7.25 -9.32
C LYS A 347 -22.04 6.41 -9.12
N LYS A 348 -23.18 7.08 -8.98
CA LYS A 348 -24.50 6.44 -8.75
C LYS A 348 -25.23 6.03 -10.03
N THR A 349 -24.64 6.32 -11.19
CA THR A 349 -25.19 5.98 -12.49
C THR A 349 -24.27 4.98 -13.18
N ILE A 350 -24.83 3.96 -13.81
CA ILE A 350 -24.11 3.08 -14.74
C ILE A 350 -24.59 3.35 -16.15
N VAL A 351 -23.65 3.65 -17.04
CA VAL A 351 -23.91 3.80 -18.48
C VAL A 351 -23.36 2.57 -19.18
N THR A 352 -24.24 1.88 -19.91
CA THR A 352 -23.90 0.68 -20.68
C THR A 352 -24.01 0.98 -22.16
N LEU A 353 -23.03 0.52 -22.93
CA LEU A 353 -22.98 0.74 -24.37
C LEU A 353 -23.26 -0.56 -25.13
N PHE A 354 -24.18 -0.45 -26.09
CA PHE A 354 -24.54 -1.46 -27.07
C PHE A 354 -24.35 -0.86 -28.47
N ARG A 355 -24.39 -1.71 -29.50
CA ARG A 355 -23.99 -1.32 -30.86
C ARG A 355 -24.60 -0.01 -31.39
N LYS A 356 -25.88 0.22 -31.13
CA LYS A 356 -26.61 1.43 -31.55
C LYS A 356 -27.43 2.05 -30.42
N GLN A 357 -27.18 1.63 -29.18
CA GLN A 357 -28.02 1.97 -28.05
C GLN A 357 -27.14 2.12 -26.81
N MET A 358 -27.48 3.06 -25.93
CA MET A 358 -26.94 3.12 -24.59
C MET A 358 -28.08 3.12 -23.58
N ASN A 359 -27.86 2.41 -22.48
CA ASN A 359 -28.80 2.37 -21.37
C ASN A 359 -28.13 2.96 -20.13
N ILE A 360 -28.88 3.81 -19.45
CA ILE A 360 -28.46 4.55 -18.27
C ILE A 360 -29.26 4.00 -17.09
N TYR A 361 -28.58 3.46 -16.08
CA TYR A 361 -29.18 2.82 -14.92
C TYR A 361 -28.82 3.55 -13.63
N ASP A 362 -29.76 3.58 -12.69
CA ASP A 362 -29.49 4.00 -11.31
C ASP A 362 -28.93 2.81 -10.53
N VAL A 363 -27.73 2.97 -9.99
CA VAL A 363 -27.02 1.94 -9.23
C VAL A 363 -27.69 1.69 -7.89
N THR A 364 -28.43 2.62 -7.30
CA THR A 364 -29.00 2.45 -5.96
C THR A 364 -30.15 1.46 -5.91
N ASN A 365 -30.90 1.34 -7.01
CA ASN A 365 -32.10 0.49 -7.12
C ASN A 365 -32.07 -0.43 -8.33
N GLY A 366 -31.07 -0.32 -9.22
CA GLY A 366 -30.93 -1.12 -10.44
C GLY A 366 -31.92 -0.75 -11.55
N SER A 367 -32.66 0.35 -11.41
CA SER A 367 -33.68 0.75 -12.38
C SER A 367 -33.06 1.35 -13.65
N LEU A 368 -33.69 1.10 -14.79
CA LEU A 368 -33.35 1.73 -16.06
C LEU A 368 -33.95 3.14 -16.06
N MET A 369 -33.10 4.16 -16.06
CA MET A 369 -33.52 5.56 -16.11
C MET A 369 -33.87 5.98 -17.53
N GLN A 370 -32.99 5.70 -18.48
CA GLN A 370 -33.17 6.12 -19.86
C GLN A 370 -32.44 5.21 -20.85
N THR A 371 -33.01 5.11 -22.05
CA THR A 371 -32.39 4.48 -23.21
C THR A 371 -32.22 5.53 -24.29
N LEU A 372 -30.99 5.72 -24.77
CA LEU A 372 -30.69 6.56 -25.92
C LEU A 372 -30.30 5.66 -27.09
N THR A 373 -30.87 5.93 -28.26
CA THR A 373 -30.56 5.18 -29.48
C THR A 373 -29.89 6.13 -30.47
N SER A 374 -28.73 5.74 -30.99
CA SER A 374 -28.09 6.48 -32.06
C SER A 374 -28.69 6.05 -33.40
N SER A 375 -29.17 7.02 -34.17
CA SER A 375 -29.58 6.83 -35.56
C SER A 375 -28.41 7.02 -36.55
N SER A 376 -27.29 7.62 -36.11
CA SER A 376 -26.15 7.90 -36.97
C SER A 376 -25.17 6.73 -37.00
N ASP A 377 -24.52 6.56 -38.15
CA ASP A 377 -23.47 5.56 -38.32
C ASP A 377 -22.17 5.95 -37.60
N GLU A 378 -22.01 7.22 -37.25
CA GLU A 378 -20.85 7.82 -36.57
C GLU A 378 -20.85 7.59 -35.04
N ALA A 379 -22.01 7.32 -34.45
CA ALA A 379 -22.15 6.97 -33.02
C ALA A 379 -22.53 5.49 -32.84
N LYS A 380 -21.88 4.61 -33.62
CA LYS A 380 -21.89 3.17 -33.36
C LYS A 380 -20.94 2.87 -32.22
N PHE A 381 -21.43 2.23 -31.17
CA PHE A 381 -20.60 1.79 -30.05
C PHE A 381 -20.24 0.31 -30.20
N GLY A 382 -19.25 -0.16 -29.49
CA GLY A 382 -18.97 -1.59 -29.46
C GLY A 382 -17.89 -1.96 -28.46
N ALA A 383 -17.19 -3.06 -28.72
CA ALA A 383 -16.23 -3.61 -27.75
C ALA A 383 -14.99 -2.74 -27.61
N MET A 384 -14.65 -1.99 -28.67
CA MET A 384 -13.52 -1.08 -28.71
C MET A 384 -13.89 0.33 -28.19
N SER A 385 -15.18 0.59 -27.96
CA SER A 385 -15.61 1.83 -27.30
C SER A 385 -15.03 1.91 -25.90
N ASN A 386 -14.45 3.06 -25.59
CA ASN A 386 -13.87 3.33 -24.29
C ASN A 386 -14.74 4.39 -23.59
N PRO A 387 -15.66 4.05 -22.67
CA PRO A 387 -16.40 5.06 -21.93
C PRO A 387 -15.65 5.48 -20.66
N SER A 388 -15.51 6.80 -20.46
CA SER A 388 -15.03 7.44 -19.23
C SER A 388 -16.15 8.27 -18.60
N GLY A 389 -16.40 8.07 -17.31
CA GLY A 389 -17.50 8.69 -16.58
C GLY A 389 -17.02 9.65 -15.50
N ARG A 390 -17.66 10.83 -15.44
CA ARG A 390 -17.48 11.85 -14.40
C ARG A 390 -18.84 12.17 -13.74
N ASP A 391 -18.90 13.22 -12.92
CA ASP A 391 -20.06 13.55 -12.09
C ASP A 391 -21.28 14.00 -12.91
N ARG A 392 -21.07 14.71 -14.01
CA ARG A 392 -22.08 15.17 -14.96
C ARG A 392 -21.93 14.57 -16.34
N TYR A 393 -20.70 14.34 -16.83
CA TYR A 393 -20.51 13.88 -18.21
C TYR A 393 -20.01 12.46 -18.33
N VAL A 394 -20.36 11.80 -19.44
CA VAL A 394 -19.76 10.54 -19.87
C VAL A 394 -19.22 10.70 -21.28
N GLY A 395 -17.91 10.62 -21.43
CA GLY A 395 -17.23 10.65 -22.71
C GLY A 395 -17.08 9.22 -23.23
N MET A 396 -17.19 9.05 -24.54
CA MET A 396 -17.06 7.74 -25.16
C MET A 396 -16.59 7.83 -26.61
N THR A 397 -15.82 6.83 -27.02
CA THR A 397 -15.43 6.63 -28.42
C THR A 397 -16.42 5.74 -29.18
N SER A 398 -16.53 5.96 -30.48
CA SER A 398 -17.16 5.01 -31.40
C SER A 398 -16.39 3.68 -31.44
N ASP A 399 -17.01 2.63 -32.00
CA ASP A 399 -16.41 1.28 -32.11
C ASP A 399 -15.20 1.26 -33.07
N ASP A 400 -15.20 2.12 -34.08
CA ASP A 400 -14.04 2.35 -34.96
C ASP A 400 -13.03 3.35 -34.38
N GLN A 401 -13.30 3.86 -33.18
CA GLN A 401 -12.46 4.80 -32.42
C GLN A 401 -12.14 6.12 -33.15
N TYR A 402 -12.79 6.46 -34.27
CA TYR A 402 -12.54 7.71 -34.97
C TYR A 402 -13.31 8.91 -34.40
N PHE A 403 -14.42 8.64 -33.69
CA PHE A 403 -15.31 9.68 -33.19
C PHE A 403 -15.35 9.68 -31.66
N LEU A 404 -15.42 10.88 -31.09
CA LEU A 404 -15.74 11.13 -29.68
C LEU A 404 -17.16 11.66 -29.58
N SER A 405 -17.85 11.27 -28.51
CA SER A 405 -19.14 11.81 -28.13
C SER A 405 -19.20 11.96 -26.61
N VAL A 406 -20.01 12.92 -26.15
CA VAL A 406 -20.18 13.21 -24.73
C VAL A 406 -21.67 13.21 -24.40
N LEU A 407 -22.03 12.44 -23.38
CA LEU A 407 -23.36 12.41 -22.78
C LEU A 407 -23.39 13.34 -21.58
N ASP A 408 -24.35 14.26 -21.55
CA ASP A 408 -24.69 15.04 -20.36
C ASP A 408 -25.73 14.28 -19.54
N LEU A 409 -25.37 13.90 -18.30
CA LEU A 409 -26.25 13.15 -17.40
C LEU A 409 -27.34 14.02 -16.76
N ASP A 410 -27.17 15.34 -16.69
CA ASP A 410 -28.20 16.21 -16.12
C ASP A 410 -29.36 16.39 -17.11
N SER A 411 -29.04 16.61 -18.39
CA SER A 411 -30.03 16.74 -19.46
C SER A 411 -30.40 15.40 -20.12
N MET A 412 -29.61 14.35 -19.87
CA MET A 412 -29.69 13.05 -20.53
C MET A 412 -29.65 13.16 -22.05
N THR A 413 -28.80 14.05 -22.56
CA THR A 413 -28.63 14.30 -24.00
C THR A 413 -27.23 13.91 -24.47
N LEU A 414 -27.19 13.22 -25.61
CA LEU A 414 -25.94 12.89 -26.29
C LEU A 414 -25.56 14.06 -27.20
N MET A 415 -24.40 14.66 -26.96
CA MET A 415 -23.85 15.70 -27.83
C MET A 415 -23.44 15.10 -29.18
N PRO A 416 -23.47 15.90 -30.27
CA PRO A 416 -23.04 15.44 -31.59
C PRO A 416 -21.63 14.84 -31.53
N ALA A 417 -21.44 13.71 -32.21
CA ALA A 417 -20.12 13.11 -32.31
C ALA A 417 -19.22 13.95 -33.21
N TRP A 418 -17.93 14.03 -32.90
CA TRP A 418 -16.94 14.72 -33.72
C TRP A 418 -15.70 13.86 -33.91
N ARG A 419 -14.94 14.13 -34.96
CA ARG A 419 -13.69 13.42 -35.25
C ARG A 419 -12.54 13.97 -34.40
N GLY A 420 -11.72 13.06 -33.86
CA GLY A 420 -10.56 13.46 -33.06
C GLY A 420 -9.49 14.20 -33.88
N PHE A 421 -9.32 13.88 -35.17
CA PHE A 421 -8.25 14.44 -35.97
C PHE A 421 -8.66 14.58 -37.44
N GLU A 422 -8.37 15.74 -38.01
CA GLU A 422 -8.67 16.09 -39.41
C GLU A 422 -7.43 16.80 -40.00
N ILE A 423 -6.53 16.02 -40.63
CA ILE A 423 -5.51 16.62 -41.52
C ILE A 423 -6.05 16.51 -42.95
N PRO A 424 -6.19 17.63 -43.68
CA PRO A 424 -6.42 17.58 -45.12
C PRO A 424 -5.20 16.96 -45.79
N ASP A 425 -5.35 15.83 -46.46
CA ASP A 425 -4.26 15.12 -47.14
C ASP A 425 -3.82 15.76 -48.47
N GLY A 426 -4.26 16.99 -48.73
CA GLY A 426 -3.98 17.73 -49.95
C GLY A 426 -4.89 17.36 -51.12
N GLU A 427 -5.66 16.27 -51.05
CA GLU A 427 -6.64 15.87 -52.08
C GLU A 427 -8.10 16.05 -51.62
N GLY A 428 -8.31 16.58 -50.42
CA GLY A 428 -9.64 16.77 -49.84
C GLY A 428 -10.19 15.53 -49.14
N GLU A 429 -9.37 14.49 -48.99
CA GLU A 429 -9.59 13.41 -48.05
C GLU A 429 -8.88 13.72 -46.71
N PHE A 430 -9.28 13.03 -45.65
CA PHE A 430 -8.71 13.21 -44.32
C PHE A 430 -8.04 11.91 -43.91
N GLU A 431 -6.77 11.96 -43.50
CA GLU A 431 -6.13 10.80 -42.87
C GLU A 431 -6.90 10.43 -41.60
N LYS A 432 -7.40 9.19 -41.56
CA LYS A 432 -8.19 8.69 -40.44
C LYS A 432 -7.27 8.08 -39.39
N HIS A 433 -7.16 8.75 -38.25
CA HIS A 433 -6.39 8.26 -37.10
C HIS A 433 -7.33 7.87 -35.96
N GLU A 434 -7.15 6.65 -35.45
CA GLU A 434 -7.93 6.11 -34.32
C GLU A 434 -7.57 6.86 -33.03
N ILE A 435 -8.55 7.06 -32.15
CA ILE A 435 -8.36 7.67 -30.83
C ILE A 435 -7.88 6.57 -29.89
N GLU A 436 -6.59 6.61 -29.55
CA GLU A 436 -5.93 5.57 -28.76
C GLU A 436 -6.26 5.70 -27.27
N ALA A 437 -6.32 6.93 -26.76
CA ALA A 437 -6.65 7.22 -25.37
C ALA A 437 -7.35 8.56 -25.23
N PHE A 438 -8.26 8.66 -24.24
CA PHE A 438 -8.85 9.93 -23.82
C PHE A 438 -9.32 9.88 -22.36
N ASP A 439 -9.51 11.05 -21.76
CA ASP A 439 -10.20 11.24 -20.49
C ASP A 439 -10.91 12.61 -20.44
N ILE A 440 -11.89 12.76 -19.54
CA ILE A 440 -12.55 14.03 -19.25
C ILE A 440 -11.84 14.72 -18.08
N SER A 441 -11.64 16.04 -18.18
CA SER A 441 -11.03 16.83 -17.12
C SER A 441 -11.83 16.76 -15.81
N PRO A 442 -11.18 16.82 -14.62
CA PRO A 442 -11.89 16.70 -13.34
C PRO A 442 -12.90 17.82 -13.07
N ASP A 443 -12.67 19.01 -13.62
CA ASP A 443 -13.58 20.16 -13.58
C ASP A 443 -14.68 20.09 -14.65
N GLU A 444 -14.68 19.05 -15.50
CA GLU A 444 -15.70 18.77 -16.50
C GLU A 444 -15.89 19.90 -17.53
N THR A 445 -14.79 20.54 -17.94
CA THR A 445 -14.81 21.64 -18.91
C THR A 445 -14.24 21.24 -20.28
N TYR A 446 -13.39 20.22 -20.35
CA TYR A 446 -12.80 19.75 -21.60
C TYR A 446 -12.48 18.25 -21.57
N VAL A 447 -12.18 17.70 -22.74
CA VAL A 447 -11.60 16.36 -22.91
C VAL A 447 -10.14 16.47 -23.33
N VAL A 448 -9.36 15.47 -22.95
CA VAL A 448 -8.01 15.26 -23.49
C VAL A 448 -7.98 13.92 -24.20
N TYR A 449 -7.43 13.90 -25.40
CA TYR A 449 -7.27 12.68 -26.17
C TYR A 449 -5.99 12.70 -27.00
N THR A 450 -5.58 11.52 -27.46
CA THR A 450 -4.49 11.33 -28.40
C THR A 450 -4.96 10.44 -29.53
N THR A 451 -4.40 10.65 -30.71
CA THR A 451 -4.64 9.80 -31.88
C THR A 451 -3.42 8.98 -32.22
N LEU A 452 -3.66 7.82 -32.80
CA LEU A 452 -2.62 6.90 -33.23
C LEU A 452 -1.69 7.60 -34.24
N PHE A 453 -0.40 7.29 -34.20
CA PHE A 453 0.68 7.84 -35.05
C PHE A 453 1.03 9.33 -34.92
N THR A 454 0.14 10.18 -34.39
CA THR A 454 0.45 11.62 -34.23
C THR A 454 1.28 11.87 -32.98
N GLY A 455 1.01 11.12 -31.91
CA GLY A 455 1.59 11.33 -30.58
C GLY A 455 1.17 12.65 -29.94
N GLU A 456 0.25 13.40 -30.57
CA GLU A 456 -0.21 14.69 -30.08
C GLU A 456 -1.31 14.52 -29.04
N ILE A 457 -1.13 15.15 -27.89
CA ILE A 457 -2.12 15.22 -26.82
C ILE A 457 -2.97 16.47 -27.07
N VAL A 458 -4.22 16.27 -27.48
CA VAL A 458 -5.17 17.35 -27.83
C VAL A 458 -6.13 17.60 -26.68
N PHE A 459 -6.33 18.87 -26.36
CA PHE A 459 -7.35 19.36 -25.43
C PHE A 459 -8.48 19.95 -26.26
N ALA A 460 -9.71 19.46 -26.08
CA ALA A 460 -10.86 19.94 -26.84
C ALA A 460 -12.07 20.16 -25.93
N GLY A 461 -12.92 21.13 -26.31
CA GLY A 461 -14.25 21.26 -25.71
C GLY A 461 -15.15 20.09 -26.12
N PHE A 462 -16.31 19.95 -25.48
CA PHE A 462 -17.27 18.87 -25.76
C PHE A 462 -17.97 18.95 -27.11
N ASN A 463 -17.70 19.99 -27.90
CA ASN A 463 -18.16 20.13 -29.28
C ASN A 463 -17.04 19.85 -30.30
N GLY A 464 -15.88 19.36 -29.85
CA GLY A 464 -14.72 19.08 -30.69
C GLY A 464 -13.83 20.29 -31.01
N ASN A 465 -14.16 21.49 -30.51
CA ASN A 465 -13.31 22.64 -30.70
C ASN A 465 -11.97 22.44 -29.98
N ARG A 466 -10.89 22.39 -30.74
CA ARG A 466 -9.53 22.28 -30.23
C ARG A 466 -9.15 23.54 -29.44
N LEU A 467 -8.81 23.36 -28.17
CA LEU A 467 -8.44 24.42 -27.25
C LEU A 467 -6.93 24.64 -27.24
N ARG A 468 -6.17 23.56 -27.10
CA ARG A 468 -4.69 23.53 -27.06
C ARG A 468 -4.18 22.11 -27.35
N SER A 469 -2.89 21.97 -27.60
CA SER A 469 -2.26 20.64 -27.74
C SER A 469 -0.83 20.63 -27.24
N ILE A 470 -0.33 19.43 -26.98
CA ILE A 470 1.06 19.14 -26.64
C ILE A 470 1.56 18.13 -27.66
N THR A 471 2.63 18.47 -28.35
CA THR A 471 3.38 17.51 -29.16
C THR A 471 4.61 17.11 -28.36
N PRO A 472 4.68 15.88 -27.82
CA PRO A 472 5.88 15.38 -27.18
C PRO A 472 7.07 15.45 -28.16
N ASN A 473 8.27 15.69 -27.63
CA ASN A 473 9.49 15.83 -28.45
C ASN A 473 9.82 14.57 -29.27
N GLU A 474 9.26 13.42 -28.89
CA GLU A 474 9.41 12.13 -29.55
C GLU A 474 8.03 11.65 -30.01
N LYS A 475 7.97 10.89 -31.12
CA LYS A 475 6.73 10.20 -31.52
C LYS A 475 6.45 9.07 -30.53
N LEU A 476 5.67 9.38 -29.50
CA LEU A 476 5.28 8.45 -28.45
C LEU A 476 3.98 7.72 -28.85
N ASN A 477 3.88 6.43 -28.49
CA ASN A 477 2.69 5.63 -28.67
C ASN A 477 1.92 5.62 -27.35
N ILE A 478 0.85 6.42 -27.26
CA ILE A 478 0.24 6.77 -25.99
C ILE A 478 -0.96 5.87 -25.71
N ARG A 479 -0.74 4.82 -24.93
CA ARG A 479 -1.76 3.79 -24.64
C ARG A 479 -2.87 4.23 -23.70
N SER A 480 -2.59 5.20 -22.83
CA SER A 480 -3.55 5.69 -21.85
C SER A 480 -3.19 7.10 -21.41
N ILE A 481 -4.20 7.92 -21.15
CA ILE A 481 -4.08 9.28 -20.62
C ILE A 481 -5.08 9.41 -19.49
N ASN A 482 -4.67 9.97 -18.35
CA ASN A 482 -5.53 10.16 -17.19
C ASN A 482 -5.16 11.45 -16.47
N PHE A 483 -6.15 12.04 -15.78
CA PHE A 483 -5.92 13.14 -14.85
C PHE A 483 -5.67 12.66 -13.42
N THR A 484 -4.90 13.44 -12.66
CA THR A 484 -4.94 13.38 -11.20
C THR A 484 -6.30 13.85 -10.69
N ALA A 485 -6.69 13.43 -9.47
CA ALA A 485 -8.02 13.74 -8.94
C ALA A 485 -8.29 15.25 -8.80
N ASP A 486 -7.24 16.04 -8.57
CA ASP A 486 -7.27 17.49 -8.46
C ASP A 486 -7.14 18.22 -9.82
N GLY A 487 -6.85 17.49 -10.90
CA GLY A 487 -6.66 18.04 -12.25
C GLY A 487 -5.35 18.77 -12.49
N THR A 488 -4.43 18.81 -11.51
CA THR A 488 -3.15 19.53 -11.63
C THR A 488 -2.23 18.88 -12.65
N TYR A 489 -2.23 17.55 -12.74
CA TYR A 489 -1.36 16.80 -13.65
C TYR A 489 -2.14 15.88 -14.57
N ILE A 490 -1.59 15.70 -15.76
CA ILE A 490 -1.93 14.65 -16.70
C ILE A 490 -0.78 13.65 -16.66
N TYR A 491 -1.09 12.37 -16.57
CA TYR A 491 -0.11 11.32 -16.72
C TYR A 491 -0.53 10.35 -17.82
N TYR A 492 0.45 9.89 -18.59
CA TYR A 492 0.21 9.00 -19.72
C TYR A 492 1.32 7.99 -19.89
N ILE A 493 1.01 6.88 -20.56
CA ILE A 493 1.93 5.75 -20.73
C ILE A 493 2.38 5.67 -22.18
N SER A 494 3.70 5.61 -22.39
CA SER A 494 4.29 5.22 -23.66
C SER A 494 5.38 4.18 -23.43
N GLY A 495 5.20 2.98 -23.99
CA GLY A 495 6.11 1.84 -23.78
C GLY A 495 6.25 1.46 -22.31
N SER A 496 7.46 1.60 -21.77
CA SER A 496 7.80 1.29 -20.38
C SER A 496 7.87 2.52 -19.45
N THR A 497 7.42 3.69 -19.93
CA THR A 497 7.54 4.94 -19.19
C THR A 497 6.18 5.57 -18.92
N VAL A 498 5.96 6.05 -17.69
CA VAL A 498 4.86 6.97 -17.36
C VAL A 498 5.41 8.39 -17.40
N PHE A 499 4.82 9.22 -18.25
CA PHE A 499 5.13 10.64 -18.34
C PHE A 499 4.17 11.44 -17.47
N VAL A 500 4.67 12.48 -16.82
CA VAL A 500 3.88 13.38 -15.97
C VAL A 500 4.02 14.79 -16.49
N VAL A 501 2.88 15.38 -16.85
CA VAL A 501 2.79 16.71 -17.46
C VAL A 501 1.86 17.58 -16.63
N ASN A 502 2.27 18.82 -16.36
CA ASN A 502 1.41 19.79 -15.72
C ASN A 502 0.27 20.19 -16.67
N SER A 503 -0.98 20.07 -16.21
CA SER A 503 -2.16 20.27 -17.07
C SER A 503 -2.32 21.72 -17.53
N SER A 504 -1.76 22.67 -16.79
CA SER A 504 -1.86 24.11 -17.04
C SER A 504 -0.67 24.66 -17.83
N THR A 505 0.56 24.31 -17.43
CA THR A 505 1.78 24.80 -18.11
C THR A 505 2.15 23.97 -19.33
N LEU A 506 1.60 22.76 -19.47
CA LEU A 506 1.90 21.79 -20.53
C LEU A 506 3.38 21.35 -20.55
N GLN A 507 4.12 21.57 -19.47
CA GLN A 507 5.50 21.15 -19.33
C GLN A 507 5.58 19.76 -18.70
N GLU A 508 6.51 18.94 -19.19
CA GLU A 508 6.86 17.68 -18.54
C GLU A 508 7.57 17.97 -17.22
N GLU A 509 7.06 17.40 -16.14
CA GLU A 509 7.53 17.62 -14.76
C GLU A 509 8.35 16.42 -14.26
N ASP A 510 7.98 15.20 -14.65
CA ASP A 510 8.74 13.98 -14.33
C ASP A 510 8.42 12.85 -15.33
N ARG A 511 9.28 11.83 -15.33
CA ARG A 511 9.07 10.55 -16.01
C ARG A 511 9.46 9.37 -15.12
N LEU A 512 8.65 8.32 -15.19
CA LEU A 512 8.78 7.11 -14.39
C LEU A 512 9.08 5.93 -15.29
N GLU A 513 10.36 5.61 -15.43
CA GLU A 513 10.85 4.54 -16.27
C GLU A 513 10.74 3.18 -15.59
N HIS A 514 10.29 2.19 -16.35
CA HIS A 514 10.22 0.79 -15.94
C HIS A 514 11.06 -0.07 -16.87
N LYS A 515 11.57 -1.19 -16.34
CA LYS A 515 12.36 -2.17 -17.11
C LYS A 515 11.51 -2.97 -18.13
N ILE A 516 10.18 -2.87 -18.05
CA ILE A 516 9.21 -3.63 -18.86
C ILE A 516 8.08 -2.69 -19.26
N ASP A 517 7.55 -2.88 -20.48
CA ASP A 517 6.37 -2.19 -20.98
C ASP A 517 5.19 -2.25 -20.02
N LEU A 518 4.53 -1.11 -19.88
CA LEU A 518 3.38 -0.95 -19.01
C LEU A 518 2.08 -1.24 -19.77
N THR A 519 1.13 -1.82 -19.04
CA THR A 519 -0.24 -2.07 -19.50
C THR A 519 -1.23 -1.08 -18.88
N GLY A 520 -0.87 -0.44 -17.77
CA GLY A 520 -1.75 0.48 -17.07
C GLY A 520 -1.03 1.28 -16.00
N ALA A 521 -1.61 2.42 -15.64
CA ALA A 521 -1.15 3.29 -14.57
C ALA A 521 -2.36 3.99 -13.95
N SER A 522 -2.37 4.10 -12.63
CA SER A 522 -3.40 4.80 -11.89
C SER A 522 -2.81 5.46 -10.65
N THR A 523 -3.24 6.69 -10.37
CA THR A 523 -2.88 7.43 -9.16
C THR A 523 -4.05 8.30 -8.75
N VAL A 524 -4.15 8.60 -7.46
CA VAL A 524 -5.12 9.58 -6.95
C VAL A 524 -4.49 10.96 -6.88
N ASP A 525 -3.27 11.03 -6.34
CA ASP A 525 -2.66 12.25 -5.80
C ASP A 525 -1.19 12.44 -6.20
N MET A 526 -0.64 11.58 -7.07
CA MET A 526 0.80 11.52 -7.41
C MET A 526 1.74 11.22 -6.24
N VAL A 527 1.21 11.14 -5.00
CA VAL A 527 1.92 10.66 -3.81
C VAL A 527 2.05 9.14 -3.90
N THR A 528 1.01 8.47 -4.38
CA THR A 528 1.07 7.03 -4.65
C THR A 528 0.64 6.74 -6.09
N MET A 529 1.58 6.34 -6.94
CA MET A 529 1.27 5.84 -8.28
C MET A 529 1.35 4.31 -8.33
N LYS A 530 0.36 3.70 -8.98
CA LYS A 530 0.31 2.27 -9.26
C LYS A 530 0.51 2.06 -10.74
N THR A 531 1.49 1.24 -11.10
CA THR A 531 1.72 0.84 -12.48
C THR A 531 1.55 -0.66 -12.61
N THR A 532 1.02 -1.11 -13.74
CA THR A 532 0.94 -2.53 -14.07
C THR A 532 1.76 -2.82 -15.30
N ASN A 533 2.48 -3.94 -15.24
CA ASN A 533 3.02 -4.60 -16.41
C ASN A 533 2.50 -6.03 -16.38
N ARG A 534 2.21 -6.64 -17.54
CA ARG A 534 1.83 -8.06 -17.67
C ARG A 534 1.10 -8.59 -16.44
N ASN A 535 1.80 -9.27 -15.51
CA ASN A 535 1.24 -9.86 -14.29
C ASN A 535 1.63 -9.19 -12.94
N GLU A 536 2.40 -8.09 -12.94
CA GLU A 536 2.81 -7.35 -11.74
C GLU A 536 2.09 -6.01 -11.60
N ALA A 537 1.75 -5.65 -10.36
CA ALA A 537 1.39 -4.28 -9.99
C ALA A 537 2.47 -3.71 -9.07
N ARG A 538 2.98 -2.53 -9.40
CA ARG A 538 4.03 -1.83 -8.64
C ARG A 538 3.48 -0.58 -8.00
N THR A 539 3.95 -0.30 -6.80
CA THR A 539 3.70 0.95 -6.08
C THR A 539 4.94 1.80 -6.15
N LEU A 540 4.80 3.01 -6.65
CA LEU A 540 5.88 3.96 -6.74
C LEU A 540 5.87 4.91 -5.54
N ALA A 541 7.06 5.39 -5.18
CA ALA A 541 7.26 6.41 -4.18
C ALA A 541 6.66 7.74 -4.66
N PRO A 542 6.31 8.66 -3.73
CA PRO A 542 5.91 10.00 -4.09
C PRO A 542 6.92 10.63 -5.03
N ILE A 543 6.45 11.28 -6.09
CA ILE A 543 7.32 12.08 -6.95
C ILE A 543 7.84 13.25 -6.12
N LYS A 544 9.12 13.21 -5.73
CA LYS A 544 9.76 14.11 -4.75
C LYS A 544 9.63 15.61 -5.07
N HIS A 545 9.46 15.96 -6.35
CA HIS A 545 9.24 17.36 -6.79
C HIS A 545 7.77 17.81 -6.70
N ILE A 546 6.82 16.87 -6.77
CA ILE A 546 5.37 17.14 -6.75
C ILE A 546 4.79 17.02 -5.34
N SER A 547 5.43 16.24 -4.45
CA SER A 547 5.01 16.04 -3.06
C SER A 547 5.09 17.29 -2.17
N LYS A 548 5.65 18.41 -2.64
CA LYS A 548 5.64 19.70 -1.92
C LYS A 548 4.32 20.47 -2.06
N CYS A 549 3.44 20.09 -2.99
CA CYS A 549 2.23 20.84 -3.33
C CYS A 549 0.94 20.28 -2.69
N PHE A 550 1.01 19.14 -1.99
CA PHE A 550 -0.15 18.53 -1.34
C PHE A 550 0.02 18.57 0.19
N PRO A 551 -0.90 19.21 0.95
CA PRO A 551 -0.91 19.05 2.39
C PRO A 551 -1.18 17.57 2.70
N LEU A 552 -0.19 16.91 3.31
CA LEU A 552 -0.25 15.53 3.78
C LEU A 552 -1.38 15.39 4.82
N GLY A 553 -2.60 15.14 4.34
CA GLY A 553 -3.73 14.80 5.17
C GLY A 553 -3.57 13.39 5.74
N HIS A 554 -3.33 13.33 7.06
CA HIS A 554 -3.36 12.14 7.92
C HIS A 554 -2.14 11.19 7.86
N GLN A 555 -1.00 11.67 8.36
CA GLN A 555 -0.28 10.90 9.39
C GLN A 555 -0.30 11.72 10.68
N GLU A 556 -0.50 11.02 11.81
CA GLU A 556 -0.74 11.58 13.13
C GLU A 556 0.24 12.71 13.50
N ALA A 557 -0.24 13.94 13.51
CA ALA A 557 0.39 15.04 14.23
C ALA A 557 -0.48 15.34 15.45
N LEU A 558 0.14 15.25 16.62
CA LEU A 558 -0.45 15.59 17.91
C LEU A 558 -0.82 17.09 17.91
N PHE A 559 -2.11 17.43 17.96
CA PHE A 559 -2.55 18.83 18.09
C PHE A 559 -2.75 19.18 19.56
N VAL A 560 -1.98 20.14 20.08
CA VAL A 560 -2.28 20.83 21.34
C VAL A 560 -2.86 22.20 21.01
N THR A 561 -4.13 22.44 21.34
CA THR A 561 -4.81 23.72 21.11
C THR A 561 -4.72 24.63 22.34
N GLY A 562 -4.24 25.86 22.16
CA GLY A 562 -4.38 26.97 23.11
C GLY A 562 -5.14 28.14 22.46
N LYS A 563 -6.10 28.73 23.18
CA LYS A 563 -7.03 29.79 22.72
C LYS A 563 -6.31 31.05 22.23
N ALA A 564 -6.85 31.64 21.16
CA ALA A 564 -6.50 32.96 20.67
C ALA A 564 -7.36 34.06 21.34
N GLU A 565 -6.74 35.21 21.64
CA GLU A 565 -7.45 36.49 21.78
C GLU A 565 -6.86 37.56 20.83
N LYS A 566 -7.77 38.13 20.04
CA LYS A 566 -7.85 39.44 19.35
C LYS A 566 -6.56 40.19 18.98
N ASP A 567 -6.18 40.12 17.69
CA ASP A 567 -6.40 41.15 16.66
C ASP A 567 -5.55 40.81 15.40
N SER A 568 -6.10 41.01 14.21
CA SER A 568 -5.65 40.57 12.86
C SER A 568 -4.27 41.10 12.37
N PRO A 569 -3.67 40.70 11.20
CA PRO A 569 -4.03 39.66 10.21
C PRO A 569 -2.84 38.74 9.77
N THR A 570 -3.19 37.65 9.06
CA THR A 570 -2.37 36.87 8.09
C THR A 570 -1.10 36.14 8.55
N THR A 571 -1.34 34.85 8.73
CA THR A 571 -0.53 33.63 8.68
C THR A 571 0.58 33.56 7.62
N VAL A 572 1.80 33.26 8.05
CA VAL A 572 2.78 32.42 7.33
C VAL A 572 3.05 31.20 8.22
N VAL A 573 2.66 30.01 7.77
CA VAL A 573 3.05 28.73 8.41
C VAL A 573 4.13 28.12 7.52
N GLY A 574 5.38 28.19 7.99
CA GLY A 574 6.46 27.34 7.49
C GLY A 574 6.46 26.03 8.27
N VAL A 575 6.38 24.90 7.58
CA VAL A 575 6.62 23.57 8.14
C VAL A 575 8.09 23.22 7.93
N TYR A 576 8.82 22.99 9.02
CA TYR A 576 10.18 22.43 8.98
C TYR A 576 10.17 20.99 9.50
N ASP A 577 10.80 20.10 8.74
CA ASP A 577 11.03 18.69 9.09
C ASP A 577 12.19 18.60 10.10
N VAL A 578 11.86 18.31 11.36
CA VAL A 578 12.86 18.11 12.43
C VAL A 578 13.26 16.64 12.42
N GLY A 579 14.18 16.29 11.53
CA GLY A 579 14.74 14.94 11.46
C GLY A 579 15.97 14.78 10.57
N LYS A 580 16.28 15.78 9.73
CA LYS A 580 17.46 15.76 8.84
C LYS A 580 18.21 17.09 8.90
N LEU A 581 19.05 17.25 9.91
CA LEU A 581 20.16 18.21 9.87
C LEU A 581 21.39 17.50 10.40
N GLU A 582 22.21 16.99 9.47
CA GLU A 582 23.61 16.71 9.77
C GLU A 582 24.31 18.04 10.11
N TYR A 583 25.17 17.98 11.13
CA TYR A 583 25.93 19.11 11.69
C TYR A 583 26.92 19.76 10.70
N SER A 584 27.06 19.21 9.49
CA SER A 584 27.92 19.69 8.41
C SER A 584 27.33 20.87 7.63
N ALA A 585 26.01 21.00 7.52
CA ALA A 585 25.33 22.08 6.80
C ALA A 585 25.31 23.42 7.57
N LEU A 586 25.55 23.40 8.89
CA LEU A 586 25.64 24.61 9.73
C LEU A 586 26.96 25.36 9.60
N ARG A 587 28.01 24.76 9.01
CA ARG A 587 29.29 25.44 8.77
C ARG A 587 29.29 26.29 7.49
N GLU A 588 28.56 25.86 6.46
CA GLU A 588 28.48 26.60 5.19
C GLU A 588 27.47 27.75 5.25
N LEU A 589 26.42 27.65 6.07
CA LEU A 589 25.48 28.73 6.33
C LEU A 589 26.06 29.87 7.19
N CYS A 590 27.11 29.62 7.98
CA CYS A 590 27.84 30.64 8.73
C CYS A 590 29.00 31.29 7.92
N ALA A 591 29.33 30.78 6.73
CA ALA A 591 30.43 31.27 5.90
C ALA A 591 30.01 32.28 4.82
N ALA A 592 28.71 32.57 4.68
CA ALA A 592 28.17 33.47 3.66
C ALA A 592 27.42 34.66 4.28
N SER A 593 28.15 35.55 4.94
CA SER A 593 27.74 36.95 5.19
C SER A 593 28.97 37.80 5.55
N PRO A 594 29.31 38.84 4.77
CA PRO A 594 30.41 39.74 5.09
C PRO A 594 29.95 40.79 6.11
N GLY A 595 30.72 40.95 7.18
CA GLY A 595 30.65 42.12 8.06
C GLY A 595 30.06 41.84 9.44
N LEU A 596 30.94 41.51 10.39
CA LEU A 596 30.93 41.96 11.79
C LEU A 596 32.20 41.41 12.48
N GLU A 597 32.95 42.31 13.13
CA GLU A 597 34.24 42.05 13.79
C GLU A 597 34.12 41.24 15.10
N PRO A 598 35.24 40.67 15.61
CA PRO A 598 35.21 39.51 16.51
C PRO A 598 35.11 39.89 17.99
N GLY A 599 34.15 39.27 18.68
CA GLY A 599 34.04 39.29 20.14
C GLY A 599 33.73 37.90 20.68
N THR A 600 34.75 37.05 20.81
CA THR A 600 34.62 35.80 21.59
C THR A 600 34.41 36.10 23.07
N PRO A 601 33.69 35.22 23.78
CA PRO A 601 34.41 34.30 24.64
C PRO A 601 34.10 32.84 24.32
N ARG A 602 35.16 32.03 24.32
CA ARG A 602 35.11 30.57 24.31
C ARG A 602 34.39 30.07 25.56
N LEU A 603 33.41 29.20 25.39
CA LEU A 603 32.96 28.29 26.46
C LEU A 603 33.38 26.87 26.07
N GLN A 604 34.43 26.40 26.75
CA GLN A 604 34.77 24.99 26.88
C GLN A 604 33.85 24.39 27.95
N GLY A 605 33.27 23.21 27.68
CA GLY A 605 32.60 22.39 28.69
C GLY A 605 31.24 21.83 28.24
N GLU A 606 31.06 20.52 28.44
CA GLU A 606 29.81 19.77 28.21
C GLU A 606 28.63 20.42 28.96
N CYS A 607 27.47 20.51 28.31
CA CYS A 607 26.24 21.05 28.92
C CYS A 607 25.07 20.09 28.72
N SER A 608 24.46 19.67 29.83
CA SER A 608 23.27 18.81 29.91
C SER A 608 21.98 19.54 29.49
N PRO A 609 20.89 18.83 29.14
CA PRO A 609 19.64 19.40 28.60
C PRO A 609 18.98 20.51 29.45
N ASP A 610 19.24 20.54 30.76
CA ASP A 610 18.68 21.55 31.67
C ASP A 610 19.29 22.96 31.52
N SER A 611 20.49 23.11 30.93
CA SER A 611 21.07 24.44 30.70
C SER A 611 20.46 25.16 29.49
N ALA A 612 19.95 24.41 28.50
CA ALA A 612 19.23 24.96 27.35
C ALA A 612 17.86 25.54 27.75
N ASN A 613 17.15 24.89 28.69
CA ASN A 613 15.87 25.39 29.20
C ASN A 613 16.02 26.66 30.06
N ARG A 614 17.11 26.80 30.81
CA ARG A 614 17.37 28.02 31.61
C ARG A 614 17.83 29.22 30.77
N ALA A 615 18.55 28.99 29.67
CA ALA A 615 18.89 30.06 28.73
C ALA A 615 17.65 30.60 27.98
N ALA A 616 16.70 29.73 27.63
CA ALA A 616 15.42 30.13 27.03
C ALA A 616 14.52 30.91 27.99
N THR A 617 14.60 30.66 29.30
CA THR A 617 13.75 31.36 30.30
C THR A 617 14.28 32.77 30.63
N HIS A 618 15.59 33.03 30.52
CA HIS A 618 16.17 34.34 30.87
C HIS A 618 16.11 35.40 29.75
N LEU A 619 15.78 35.00 28.51
CA LEU A 619 15.53 35.94 27.39
C LEU A 619 14.08 36.45 27.35
N PHE A 620 13.17 35.88 28.14
CA PHE A 620 11.75 36.26 28.19
C PHE A 620 11.35 37.13 29.38
N THR A 621 12.30 37.64 30.17
CA THR A 621 12.03 38.56 31.31
C THR A 621 12.56 39.98 31.14
N ASN A 622 13.09 40.38 29.98
CA ASN A 622 13.54 41.76 29.71
C ASN A 622 13.03 42.31 28.37
N ALA A 623 11.73 42.18 28.14
CA ALA A 623 11.00 43.01 27.17
C ALA A 623 9.55 43.15 27.67
N ALA A 624 9.39 44.02 28.66
CA ALA A 624 8.16 44.78 28.85
C ALA A 624 8.30 46.09 28.06
#